data_AF-G8JXF8-F1
#
_entry.id   AF-G8JXF8-F1
#
_cell.length_a   1.000
_cell.length_b   1.000
_cell.length_c   1.000
_cell.angle_alpha   90.00
_cell.angle_beta   90.00
_cell.angle_gamma   90.00
#
_symmetry.space_group_name_H-M   'P 1'
#
loop_
_entity.id
_entity.type
_entity.pdbx_description
1 polymer ?
#
loop_
_entity_poly.entity_id
_entity_poly.type
_entity_poly.pdbx_seq_one_letter_code
_entity_poly.pdbx_strand_id
1 'polypeptide(L)'
;MSRRPSMQLGSSVPSSRASVNVDWQNPDSVMLDIVNRHLAAESGNSLTLLGGDMTRDLYRWTSEQAAAPPPPAQQQQQQQQGVPPMLLGGRPASPLASVSGSSRRRSMSFSGSYAGTFSEMTANEMRAPNGFRRSYMLMNNQAKKSDFITRNFIEFLSLYGHFAGEDLSDDDDDDDGGGGGEGEGGLGGLGGGGRRLHRDRESVLLSDEEEPLLGTVEERSSSATRSGGRKGKASVFKTVLLLLKAFVGTGVLFMPKGFQNGGWLFSCGCLIFFGVVSCFCFLLLIEAKTEACVNGYGDLGRVAYGKSMQRGILASIVLSQIGFSAAYTIFTATNLQVFFGEVFGWSHRLSVYIFLQLVVYLPLALTRRISRLSGTALAADVLILFGLVYVYGYSAVYVLRYGVASQSMKMFNRQDWTLFVGTAIFTYEGIGLLVPIQESMSRPGRFASCLVWVIAAVTSIFISCGLLCYSAFGSRVETVILLNFPKDSVLSSSVQFLYAMAIMLSTPLQLFPAIRILEHGIISSSVSGKHDPRVKWAKNWFRVLVVFVTVSIAWVGADDLDKFVSLIGSFACVPLIYIYPPLLHYMLFKGTGRVSNAALFLDQLVVWFGVIGMFYTSSQTVKQWLQ
;
A
#
# COMPACT_ATOMS: atom_id res chain seq x y z
N MET A 1 41.31 -39.71 59.72
CA MET A 1 42.05 -40.61 58.81
C MET A 1 42.22 -39.87 57.48
N SER A 2 43.33 -39.15 57.27
CA SER A 2 44.56 -39.60 56.56
C SER A 2 44.28 -39.82 55.06
N ARG A 3 44.77 -39.05 54.06
CA ARG A 3 46.03 -38.32 53.88
C ARG A 3 45.88 -37.21 52.79
N ARG A 4 46.54 -36.06 52.99
CA ARG A 4 47.23 -35.27 51.94
C ARG A 4 48.73 -35.67 51.95
N PRO A 5 49.50 -35.47 50.86
CA PRO A 5 50.41 -34.31 50.70
C PRO A 5 50.44 -33.75 49.25
N SER A 6 50.54 -32.43 48.95
CA SER A 6 51.72 -31.51 48.91
C SER A 6 52.88 -31.99 48.00
N MET A 7 53.65 -31.24 47.21
CA MET A 7 53.83 -29.82 46.80
C MET A 7 55.23 -29.78 46.11
N GLN A 8 55.47 -28.99 45.05
CA GLN A 8 56.76 -28.35 44.63
C GLN A 8 56.57 -27.69 43.24
N LEU A 9 56.52 -26.36 43.07
CA LEU A 9 57.57 -25.32 43.06
C LEU A 9 58.68 -25.52 42.01
N GLY A 10 58.65 -24.67 40.98
CA GLY A 10 59.73 -24.47 40.00
C GLY A 10 59.54 -23.13 39.28
N SER A 11 60.25 -22.11 39.75
CA SER A 11 60.34 -20.75 39.23
C SER A 11 61.19 -20.63 37.96
N SER A 12 60.79 -19.81 36.98
CA SER A 12 61.64 -18.77 36.36
C SER A 12 60.94 -18.11 35.16
N VAL A 13 60.86 -16.78 35.20
CA VAL A 13 60.60 -15.91 34.04
C VAL A 13 61.96 -15.65 33.38
N PRO A 14 62.04 -15.59 32.04
CA PRO A 14 62.37 -14.29 31.45
C PRO A 14 61.49 -13.93 30.25
N SER A 15 61.06 -12.66 30.29
CA SER A 15 60.63 -11.87 29.16
C SER A 15 61.82 -11.62 28.21
N SER A 16 61.67 -11.93 26.92
CA SER A 16 62.34 -11.17 25.86
C SER A 16 61.64 -11.39 24.51
N ARG A 17 61.06 -10.31 23.97
CA ARG A 17 60.74 -10.16 22.55
C ARG A 17 62.02 -10.39 21.73
N ALA A 18 62.04 -11.39 20.86
CA ALA A 18 62.99 -11.50 19.77
C ALA A 18 62.20 -11.48 18.46
N SER A 19 62.28 -10.36 17.74
CA SER A 19 61.82 -10.22 16.36
C SER A 19 62.78 -11.00 15.45
N VAL A 20 62.32 -12.11 14.88
CA VAL A 20 63.02 -12.78 13.79
C VAL A 20 62.75 -11.99 12.52
N ASN A 21 63.78 -11.34 11.98
CA ASN A 21 63.73 -10.64 10.70
C ASN A 21 63.92 -11.69 9.60
N VAL A 22 62.91 -11.87 8.75
CA VAL A 22 62.98 -12.81 7.61
C VAL A 22 63.38 -12.03 6.36
N ASP A 23 64.50 -12.41 5.76
CA ASP A 23 64.97 -11.83 4.49
C ASP A 23 64.28 -12.54 3.32
N TRP A 24 63.44 -11.82 2.59
CA TRP A 24 62.60 -12.35 1.50
C TRP A 24 63.36 -12.59 0.19
N GLN A 25 64.62 -12.17 0.11
CA GLN A 25 65.39 -12.28 -1.14
C GLN A 25 66.18 -13.58 -1.27
N ASN A 26 66.32 -14.39 -0.21
CA ASN A 26 66.95 -15.72 -0.30
C ASN A 26 66.51 -16.68 0.83
N PRO A 27 65.41 -17.44 0.68
CA PRO A 27 64.91 -18.33 1.72
C PRO A 27 65.74 -19.62 1.84
N ASP A 28 65.99 -20.06 3.09
CA ASP A 28 66.73 -21.28 3.43
C ASP A 28 66.06 -22.56 2.86
N SER A 29 66.87 -23.56 2.49
CA SER A 29 66.43 -24.82 1.88
C SER A 29 65.44 -25.63 2.74
N VAL A 30 65.42 -25.41 4.05
CA VAL A 30 64.47 -26.04 4.99
C VAL A 30 63.07 -25.43 4.89
N MET A 31 62.97 -24.12 4.57
CA MET A 31 61.70 -23.42 4.37
C MET A 31 61.02 -23.88 3.06
N LEU A 32 61.82 -24.11 2.02
CA LEU A 32 61.35 -24.66 0.74
C LEU A 32 60.81 -26.09 0.88
N ASP A 33 61.40 -26.92 1.72
CA ASP A 33 60.95 -28.31 1.94
C ASP A 33 59.65 -28.38 2.77
N ILE A 34 59.44 -27.44 3.69
CA ILE A 34 58.18 -27.30 4.47
C ILE A 34 57.04 -26.81 3.57
N VAL A 35 57.31 -25.84 2.69
CA VAL A 35 56.33 -25.34 1.71
C VAL A 35 56.00 -26.40 0.66
N ASN A 36 56.98 -27.17 0.18
CA ASN A 36 56.72 -28.27 -0.76
C ASN A 36 55.93 -29.42 -0.13
N ARG A 37 56.17 -29.75 1.16
CA ARG A 37 55.35 -30.74 1.88
C ARG A 37 53.91 -30.28 2.08
N HIS A 38 53.65 -28.98 2.23
CA HIS A 38 52.30 -28.44 2.36
C HIS A 38 51.59 -28.27 1.01
N LEU A 39 52.32 -28.13 -0.10
CA LEU A 39 51.72 -28.07 -1.45
C LEU A 39 51.51 -29.45 -2.09
N ALA A 40 52.32 -30.46 -1.75
CA ALA A 40 52.23 -31.80 -2.36
C ALA A 40 51.23 -32.76 -1.66
N ALA A 41 50.70 -32.39 -0.49
CA ALA A 41 49.75 -33.25 0.25
C ALA A 41 48.28 -33.14 -0.23
N GLU A 42 47.97 -32.24 -1.16
CA GLU A 42 46.61 -32.09 -1.75
C GLU A 42 46.54 -32.45 -3.25
N SER A 43 47.33 -33.43 -3.72
CA SER A 43 47.06 -34.09 -5.00
C SER A 43 46.15 -35.29 -4.80
N GLY A 44 44.83 -35.06 -4.81
CA GLY A 44 43.82 -36.12 -4.76
C GLY A 44 42.40 -35.58 -4.53
N ASN A 45 41.56 -35.64 -5.56
CA ASN A 45 40.13 -35.26 -5.60
C ASN A 45 39.78 -33.77 -5.52
N SER A 46 39.89 -33.07 -6.66
CA SER A 46 39.33 -31.73 -6.87
C SER A 46 37.80 -31.69 -7.07
N LEU A 47 37.07 -32.76 -6.72
CA LEU A 47 35.61 -32.90 -6.96
C LEU A 47 34.74 -32.81 -5.69
N THR A 48 35.29 -32.44 -4.53
CA THR A 48 34.53 -32.32 -3.28
C THR A 48 34.69 -30.98 -2.54
N LEU A 49 35.29 -29.96 -3.17
CA LEU A 49 35.30 -28.59 -2.63
C LEU A 49 34.03 -27.82 -3.01
N LEU A 50 33.59 -26.89 -2.15
CA LEU A 50 32.31 -26.15 -2.19
C LEU A 50 32.03 -25.31 -3.47
N GLY A 51 32.92 -25.36 -4.47
CA GLY A 51 32.76 -24.75 -5.80
C GLY A 51 32.81 -25.74 -6.99
N GLY A 52 32.90 -27.05 -6.72
CA GLY A 52 33.01 -28.10 -7.75
C GLY A 52 31.70 -28.52 -8.42
N ASP A 53 30.54 -28.07 -7.90
CA ASP A 53 29.24 -28.48 -8.43
C ASP A 53 28.90 -27.76 -9.75
N MET A 54 29.36 -26.50 -9.90
CA MET A 54 29.17 -25.75 -11.16
C MET A 54 30.02 -26.28 -12.32
N THR A 55 31.19 -26.88 -12.04
CA THR A 55 32.06 -27.45 -13.06
C THR A 55 31.64 -28.87 -13.46
N ARG A 56 30.87 -29.58 -12.62
CA ARG A 56 30.41 -30.93 -12.89
C ARG A 56 29.35 -31.00 -14.00
N ASP A 57 28.39 -30.07 -13.97
CA ASP A 57 27.34 -29.99 -14.99
C ASP A 57 27.88 -29.50 -16.34
N LEU A 58 28.87 -28.60 -16.31
CA LEU A 58 29.54 -28.12 -17.52
C LEU A 58 30.36 -29.24 -18.19
N TYR A 59 31.04 -30.08 -17.41
CA TYR A 59 31.78 -31.24 -17.94
C TYR A 59 30.84 -32.33 -18.47
N ARG A 60 29.73 -32.62 -17.77
CA ARG A 60 28.70 -33.55 -18.25
C ARG A 60 28.12 -33.10 -19.58
N TRP A 61 27.71 -31.83 -19.68
CA TRP A 61 27.17 -31.24 -20.90
C TRP A 61 28.15 -31.30 -22.08
N THR A 62 29.45 -31.08 -21.82
CA THR A 62 30.48 -31.14 -22.86
C THR A 62 30.76 -32.58 -23.31
N SER A 63 30.74 -33.54 -22.38
CA SER A 63 30.92 -34.97 -22.69
C SER A 63 29.74 -35.59 -23.45
N GLU A 64 28.52 -35.12 -23.18
CA GLU A 64 27.30 -35.55 -23.88
C GLU A 64 27.26 -35.04 -25.34
N GLN A 65 27.82 -33.85 -25.60
CA GLN A 65 27.96 -33.35 -26.98
C GLN A 65 29.06 -34.06 -27.78
N ALA A 66 30.15 -34.48 -27.12
CA ALA A 66 31.24 -35.21 -27.78
C ALA A 66 30.85 -36.66 -28.15
N ALA A 67 29.81 -37.22 -27.52
CA ALA A 67 29.33 -38.58 -27.78
C ALA A 67 28.18 -38.67 -28.80
N ALA A 68 27.70 -37.54 -29.35
CA ALA A 68 26.61 -37.54 -30.31
C ALA A 68 27.11 -37.89 -31.74
N PRO A 69 26.55 -38.90 -32.42
CA PRO A 69 26.96 -39.27 -33.78
C PRO A 69 26.50 -38.22 -34.80
N PRO A 70 27.25 -37.99 -35.91
CA PRO A 70 26.90 -36.99 -36.90
C PRO A 70 25.64 -37.39 -37.70
N PRO A 71 24.77 -36.43 -38.08
CA PRO A 71 23.54 -36.71 -38.81
C PRO A 71 23.78 -37.05 -40.29
N PRO A 72 22.90 -37.85 -40.93
CA PRO A 72 23.05 -38.27 -42.32
C PRO A 72 22.73 -37.16 -43.33
N ALA A 73 23.31 -37.29 -44.53
CA ALA A 73 23.26 -36.32 -45.62
C ALA A 73 22.01 -36.41 -46.51
N GLN A 74 21.64 -35.26 -47.11
CA GLN A 74 20.76 -35.02 -48.27
C GLN A 74 19.24 -35.17 -48.03
N GLN A 75 18.35 -34.29 -48.52
CA GLN A 75 18.27 -33.68 -49.87
C GLN A 75 17.82 -32.21 -49.85
N GLN A 76 18.51 -31.37 -50.63
CA GLN A 76 18.06 -30.07 -51.09
C GLN A 76 17.14 -30.26 -52.32
N GLN A 77 15.93 -29.71 -52.29
CA GLN A 77 15.19 -29.38 -53.50
C GLN A 77 15.44 -27.90 -53.87
N GLN A 78 15.90 -27.74 -55.11
CA GLN A 78 16.22 -26.50 -55.79
C GLN A 78 14.95 -25.68 -56.08
N GLN A 79 15.04 -24.36 -55.95
CA GLN A 79 14.51 -23.48 -56.98
C GLN A 79 15.45 -22.31 -57.23
N GLN A 80 15.87 -22.23 -58.49
CA GLN A 80 16.83 -21.31 -59.09
C GLN A 80 16.20 -19.96 -59.39
N GLN A 81 17.02 -18.90 -59.29
CA GLN A 81 17.14 -17.74 -60.20
C GLN A 81 18.02 -16.72 -59.45
N GLY A 82 19.12 -16.16 -59.92
CA GLY A 82 19.92 -16.19 -61.15
C GLY A 82 21.02 -15.13 -60.91
N VAL A 83 22.28 -15.46 -61.19
CA VAL A 83 23.49 -14.61 -61.05
C VAL A 83 23.91 -14.13 -62.46
N PRO A 84 25.01 -13.36 -62.71
CA PRO A 84 25.89 -12.43 -61.96
C PRO A 84 26.17 -11.14 -62.85
N PRO A 85 27.33 -10.42 -62.89
CA PRO A 85 28.58 -10.44 -62.09
C PRO A 85 29.24 -9.09 -61.69
N MET A 86 29.99 -9.14 -60.58
CA MET A 86 31.46 -8.94 -60.43
C MET A 86 32.20 -7.73 -61.07
N LEU A 87 33.04 -7.08 -60.24
CA LEU A 87 34.44 -6.57 -60.44
C LEU A 87 34.64 -5.18 -59.76
N LEU A 88 35.46 -5.07 -58.71
CA LEU A 88 36.93 -4.93 -58.67
C LEU A 88 37.46 -3.61 -59.28
N GLY A 89 38.00 -2.73 -58.42
CA GLY A 89 39.08 -1.79 -58.78
C GLY A 89 38.78 -0.30 -58.74
N GLY A 90 39.66 0.46 -58.07
CA GLY A 90 39.99 1.84 -58.48
C GLY A 90 39.52 2.99 -57.57
N ARG A 91 40.42 3.48 -56.71
CA ARG A 91 40.56 4.94 -56.44
C ARG A 91 41.38 5.55 -57.61
N PRO A 92 41.62 6.88 -57.71
CA PRO A 92 40.99 8.06 -57.09
C PRO A 92 40.60 9.15 -58.14
N ALA A 93 39.85 10.20 -57.76
CA ALA A 93 40.05 11.59 -58.22
C ALA A 93 38.91 12.52 -57.75
N SER A 94 39.28 13.54 -56.98
CA SER A 94 38.61 14.86 -56.92
C SER A 94 39.06 15.66 -58.17
N PRO A 95 38.41 16.76 -58.64
CA PRO A 95 38.04 17.93 -57.81
C PRO A 95 36.84 18.83 -58.27
N LEU A 96 36.55 19.84 -57.44
CA LEU A 96 35.92 21.17 -57.73
C LEU A 96 34.52 21.18 -58.40
N ALA A 97 33.42 21.53 -57.72
CA ALA A 97 32.99 22.84 -57.20
C ALA A 97 31.77 23.37 -57.98
N SER A 98 30.63 23.53 -57.32
CA SER A 98 29.77 24.72 -57.42
C SER A 98 28.50 24.55 -56.58
N VAL A 99 28.08 25.69 -56.04
CA VAL A 99 27.06 25.93 -55.03
C VAL A 99 25.68 26.00 -55.66
N SER A 100 24.65 25.38 -55.06
CA SER A 100 23.33 26.01 -54.81
C SER A 100 22.33 25.05 -54.15
N GLY A 101 21.72 25.50 -53.05
CA GLY A 101 20.26 25.48 -52.90
C GLY A 101 19.52 24.18 -52.54
N SER A 102 19.07 24.17 -51.28
CA SER A 102 17.76 23.64 -50.82
C SER A 102 17.65 22.25 -50.18
N SER A 103 16.99 22.25 -49.02
CA SER A 103 16.22 21.17 -48.40
C SER A 103 16.95 19.93 -47.84
N ARG A 104 17.35 20.02 -46.56
CA ARG A 104 17.48 18.83 -45.69
C ARG A 104 16.09 18.25 -45.42
N ARG A 105 15.68 17.24 -46.21
CA ARG A 105 14.65 16.28 -45.77
C ARG A 105 15.27 15.33 -44.74
N ARG A 106 14.81 15.42 -43.50
CA ARG A 106 15.00 14.38 -42.47
C ARG A 106 14.39 13.08 -42.99
N SER A 107 15.16 12.00 -43.01
CA SER A 107 14.61 10.65 -43.21
C SER A 107 13.73 10.32 -42.00
N MET A 108 12.43 10.18 -42.26
CA MET A 108 11.49 9.59 -41.31
C MET A 108 11.79 8.10 -41.20
N SER A 109 12.17 7.64 -40.01
CA SER A 109 12.07 6.23 -39.66
C SER A 109 10.61 5.92 -39.30
N PHE A 110 9.98 5.15 -40.18
CA PHE A 110 8.64 4.61 -40.08
C PHE A 110 8.52 3.67 -38.87
N SER A 111 7.68 4.04 -37.91
CA SER A 111 7.26 3.17 -36.79
C SER A 111 6.18 2.21 -37.30
N GLY A 112 6.61 1.12 -37.93
CA GLY A 112 5.74 -0.01 -38.23
C GLY A 112 5.55 -0.87 -36.98
N SER A 113 4.37 -0.81 -36.38
CA SER A 113 3.92 -1.74 -35.35
C SER A 113 3.79 -3.15 -35.93
N TYR A 114 4.85 -3.94 -35.85
CA TYR A 114 4.73 -5.40 -35.94
C TYR A 114 4.54 -5.93 -34.51
N ALA A 115 3.33 -6.42 -34.23
CA ALA A 115 3.07 -7.32 -33.12
C ALA A 115 3.78 -8.66 -33.43
N GLY A 116 5.08 -8.70 -33.13
CA GLY A 116 5.90 -9.91 -33.24
C GLY A 116 5.91 -10.65 -31.92
N THR A 117 5.55 -11.93 -31.98
CA THR A 117 5.71 -12.93 -30.91
C THR A 117 7.08 -12.81 -30.26
N PHE A 118 7.08 -12.82 -28.93
CA PHE A 118 8.25 -12.66 -28.08
C PHE A 118 9.31 -13.72 -28.39
N SER A 119 10.42 -13.31 -29.02
CA SER A 119 11.60 -14.17 -29.10
C SER A 119 12.48 -13.90 -27.89
N GLU A 120 12.57 -14.89 -27.01
CA GLU A 120 13.72 -15.09 -26.14
C GLU A 120 14.99 -14.94 -27.00
N MET A 121 16.00 -14.19 -26.55
CA MET A 121 17.19 -13.98 -27.39
C MET A 121 17.92 -15.30 -27.56
N THR A 122 18.24 -15.62 -28.81
CA THR A 122 18.93 -16.86 -29.19
C THR A 122 20.35 -16.86 -28.59
N ALA A 123 20.93 -18.04 -28.34
CA ALA A 123 22.28 -18.16 -27.77
C ALA A 123 23.37 -17.39 -28.56
N ASN A 124 23.19 -17.26 -29.88
CA ASN A 124 24.08 -16.46 -30.74
C ASN A 124 23.89 -14.93 -30.55
N GLU A 125 22.69 -14.47 -30.19
CA GLU A 125 22.40 -13.04 -29.97
C GLU A 125 22.90 -12.55 -28.60
N MET A 126 22.91 -13.44 -27.60
CA MET A 126 23.52 -13.14 -26.30
C MET A 126 25.06 -13.06 -26.37
N ARG A 127 25.68 -13.82 -27.28
CA ARG A 127 27.14 -13.80 -27.54
C ARG A 127 27.61 -12.63 -28.40
N ALA A 128 26.70 -11.90 -29.05
CA ALA A 128 27.03 -10.69 -29.77
C ALA A 128 27.60 -9.62 -28.82
N PRO A 129 28.44 -8.69 -29.29
CA PRO A 129 28.93 -7.59 -28.45
C PRO A 129 27.75 -6.79 -27.88
N ASN A 130 27.74 -6.60 -26.56
CA ASN A 130 26.62 -6.06 -25.76
C ASN A 130 25.35 -6.94 -25.70
N GLY A 131 25.40 -8.21 -26.10
CA GLY A 131 24.26 -9.14 -26.06
C GLY A 131 23.70 -9.35 -24.65
N PHE A 132 24.56 -9.59 -23.66
CA PHE A 132 24.18 -9.67 -22.24
C PHE A 132 23.56 -8.37 -21.69
N ARG A 133 24.04 -7.22 -22.16
CA ARG A 133 23.46 -5.92 -21.77
C ARG A 133 22.06 -5.74 -22.38
N ARG A 134 21.87 -6.20 -23.62
CA ARG A 134 20.56 -6.18 -24.29
C ARG A 134 19.59 -7.16 -23.64
N SER A 135 20.03 -8.36 -23.23
CA SER A 135 19.16 -9.33 -22.53
C SER A 135 18.75 -8.79 -21.18
N TYR A 136 19.71 -8.25 -20.42
CA TYR A 136 19.45 -7.60 -19.14
C TYR A 136 18.48 -6.43 -19.29
N MET A 137 18.64 -5.58 -20.32
CA MET A 137 17.70 -4.48 -20.56
C MET A 137 16.31 -4.96 -21.00
N LEU A 138 16.22 -6.03 -21.79
CA LEU A 138 14.94 -6.62 -22.21
C LEU A 138 14.20 -7.27 -21.03
N MET A 139 14.91 -8.04 -20.19
CA MET A 139 14.37 -8.62 -18.96
C MET A 139 13.97 -7.55 -17.94
N ASN A 140 14.80 -6.51 -17.75
CA ASN A 140 14.48 -5.43 -16.82
C ASN A 140 13.34 -4.53 -17.33
N ASN A 141 13.19 -4.36 -18.65
CA ASN A 141 12.01 -3.73 -19.23
C ASN A 141 10.75 -4.62 -19.11
N GLN A 142 10.89 -5.94 -19.16
CA GLN A 142 9.81 -6.89 -18.85
C GLN A 142 9.38 -6.82 -17.38
N ALA A 143 10.33 -6.78 -16.43
CA ALA A 143 10.04 -6.62 -15.01
C ALA A 143 9.40 -5.26 -14.68
N LYS A 144 9.77 -4.20 -15.43
CA LYS A 144 9.11 -2.88 -15.35
C LYS A 144 7.76 -2.81 -16.05
N LYS A 145 7.38 -3.83 -16.81
CA LYS A 145 6.09 -3.95 -17.51
C LYS A 145 4.99 -4.55 -16.62
N SER A 146 5.12 -4.52 -15.29
CA SER A 146 3.93 -4.62 -14.44
C SER A 146 3.01 -3.45 -14.79
N ASP A 147 1.74 -3.72 -15.14
CA ASP A 147 0.80 -2.68 -15.53
C ASP A 147 0.81 -1.50 -14.55
N PHE A 148 0.80 -0.28 -15.10
CA PHE A 148 0.83 0.96 -14.33
C PHE A 148 -0.24 0.97 -13.23
N ILE A 149 -1.40 0.38 -13.52
CA ILE A 149 -2.54 0.24 -12.63
C ILE A 149 -2.21 -0.72 -11.47
N THR A 150 -1.75 -1.93 -11.77
CA THR A 150 -1.41 -2.94 -10.76
C THR A 150 -0.32 -2.46 -9.80
N ARG A 151 0.67 -1.73 -10.31
CA ARG A 151 1.73 -1.15 -9.46
C ARG A 151 1.19 -0.07 -8.51
N ASN A 152 0.33 0.82 -9.01
CA ASN A 152 -0.29 1.85 -8.15
C ASN A 152 -1.22 1.21 -7.11
N PHE A 153 -1.85 0.09 -7.45
CA PHE A 153 -2.73 -0.64 -6.55
C PHE A 153 -1.98 -1.42 -5.46
N ILE A 154 -0.87 -2.07 -5.81
CA ILE A 154 0.04 -2.68 -4.82
C ILE A 154 0.59 -1.61 -3.87
N GLU A 155 0.94 -0.43 -4.41
CA GLU A 155 1.34 0.72 -3.60
C GLU A 155 0.20 1.17 -2.66
N PHE A 156 -1.05 1.27 -3.15
CA PHE A 156 -2.22 1.54 -2.30
C PHE A 156 -2.40 0.52 -1.17
N LEU A 157 -2.28 -0.78 -1.47
CA LEU A 157 -2.36 -1.82 -0.45
C LEU A 157 -1.20 -1.78 0.53
N SER A 158 -0.02 -1.37 0.10
CA SER A 158 1.10 -1.14 1.02
C SER A 158 0.82 0.00 2.01
N LEU A 159 -0.05 0.96 1.66
CA LEU A 159 -0.49 2.00 2.61
C LEU A 159 -1.37 1.44 3.73
N TYR A 160 -2.07 0.33 3.52
CA TYR A 160 -2.78 -0.36 4.60
C TYR A 160 -1.82 -1.07 5.56
N GLY A 161 -0.65 -1.47 5.06
CA GLY A 161 0.47 -1.93 5.88
C GLY A 161 1.06 -0.80 6.73
N HIS A 162 0.92 0.46 6.32
CA HIS A 162 1.34 1.63 7.09
C HIS A 162 0.15 2.53 7.44
N PHE A 163 -0.90 1.99 8.07
CA PHE A 163 -2.13 2.75 8.31
C PHE A 163 -1.99 3.72 9.48
N ALA A 164 -2.43 4.98 9.32
CA ALA A 164 -2.24 6.03 10.32
C ALA A 164 -0.77 6.20 10.78
N GLY A 165 0.18 5.80 9.92
CA GLY A 165 1.63 5.77 10.12
C GLY A 165 2.13 4.81 11.20
N GLU A 166 1.31 3.86 11.65
CA GLU A 166 1.81 2.67 12.34
C GLU A 166 2.30 1.65 11.31
N ASP A 167 3.42 0.98 11.59
CA ASP A 167 3.83 -0.18 10.81
C ASP A 167 3.02 -1.39 11.25
N LEU A 168 2.08 -1.79 10.39
CA LEU A 168 1.17 -2.91 10.54
C LEU A 168 1.55 -4.06 9.59
N SER A 169 2.75 -4.03 9.01
CA SER A 169 3.29 -5.20 8.31
C SER A 169 3.67 -6.29 9.31
N ASP A 170 3.46 -7.57 8.95
CA ASP A 170 3.92 -8.68 9.80
C ASP A 170 5.43 -8.84 9.54
N ASP A 171 6.28 -8.46 10.50
CA ASP A 171 7.74 -8.73 10.46
C ASP A 171 8.07 -10.23 10.30
N ASP A 172 7.09 -11.12 10.54
CA ASP A 172 7.23 -12.56 10.43
C ASP A 172 7.32 -13.06 8.96
N ASP A 173 7.03 -12.22 7.94
CA ASP A 173 6.91 -12.63 6.52
C ASP A 173 8.08 -12.20 5.59
N ASP A 174 9.08 -11.44 6.08
CA ASP A 174 10.14 -10.85 5.25
C ASP A 174 11.26 -11.82 4.77
N ASP A 175 11.20 -13.12 5.10
CA ASP A 175 12.22 -14.11 4.67
C ASP A 175 11.80 -15.07 3.54
N ASP A 176 10.53 -15.09 3.13
CA ASP A 176 10.03 -16.06 2.13
C ASP A 176 10.34 -15.65 0.67
N GLY A 177 11.33 -14.77 0.48
CA GLY A 177 11.73 -14.16 -0.78
C GLY A 177 13.17 -14.48 -1.21
N GLY A 178 13.61 -15.73 -1.05
CA GLY A 178 14.69 -16.34 -1.85
C GLY A 178 16.00 -15.57 -2.05
N GLY A 179 16.95 -15.79 -1.13
CA GLY A 179 18.37 -15.52 -1.30
C GLY A 179 19.15 -16.09 -0.11
N GLY A 180 19.46 -17.38 -0.15
CA GLY A 180 20.00 -18.15 0.97
C GLY A 180 21.34 -17.66 1.51
N GLY A 181 21.48 -17.74 2.83
CA GLY A 181 22.71 -17.55 3.59
C GLY A 181 22.44 -17.87 5.05
N GLU A 182 22.56 -19.15 5.40
CA GLU A 182 22.37 -19.69 6.75
C GLU A 182 23.38 -19.06 7.73
N GLY A 183 22.89 -18.52 8.84
CA GLY A 183 23.70 -18.09 9.98
C GLY A 183 23.63 -19.13 11.09
N GLU A 184 24.72 -19.86 11.29
CA GLU A 184 24.93 -20.73 12.47
C GLU A 184 25.00 -19.91 13.77
N GLY A 185 24.48 -20.50 14.84
CA GLY A 185 24.28 -19.86 16.14
C GLY A 185 25.52 -19.73 17.02
N GLY A 186 25.38 -18.98 18.13
CA GLY A 186 26.39 -18.89 19.18
C GLY A 186 26.03 -17.96 20.34
N LEU A 187 25.40 -18.55 21.37
CA LEU A 187 25.64 -18.36 22.82
C LEU A 187 25.77 -16.95 23.45
N GLY A 188 24.74 -16.59 24.24
CA GLY A 188 24.82 -16.23 25.67
C GLY A 188 25.75 -15.10 26.17
N GLY A 189 25.17 -14.09 26.84
CA GLY A 189 25.94 -13.15 27.66
C GLY A 189 25.08 -12.14 28.43
N LEU A 190 25.25 -12.11 29.75
CA LEU A 190 24.47 -11.41 30.77
C LEU A 190 24.69 -9.90 30.84
N GLY A 191 23.62 -9.16 31.22
CA GLY A 191 23.66 -8.15 32.29
C GLY A 191 24.19 -6.74 31.99
N GLY A 192 23.47 -5.72 32.49
CA GLY A 192 24.06 -4.41 32.80
C GLY A 192 23.16 -3.22 32.49
N GLY A 193 22.48 -2.69 33.51
CA GLY A 193 21.76 -1.42 33.42
C GLY A 193 22.69 -0.20 33.38
N GLY A 194 22.19 0.90 32.82
CA GLY A 194 22.89 2.18 32.83
C GLY A 194 22.05 3.34 32.28
N ARG A 195 21.67 4.25 33.18
CA ARG A 195 21.09 5.58 32.89
C ARG A 195 22.11 6.49 32.18
N ARG A 196 21.65 7.43 31.32
CA ARG A 196 22.19 8.78 31.02
C ARG A 196 21.26 9.42 29.96
N LEU A 197 20.53 10.54 30.14
CA LEU A 197 20.87 11.96 30.37
C LEU A 197 21.84 12.58 29.35
N HIS A 198 21.33 13.49 28.49
CA HIS A 198 21.98 14.63 27.80
C HIS A 198 20.85 15.37 27.03
N ARG A 199 20.52 16.67 27.12
CA ARG A 199 21.21 17.98 27.26
C ARG A 199 22.03 18.42 26.03
N ASP A 200 21.37 19.24 25.22
CA ASP A 200 21.73 20.36 24.32
C ASP A 200 23.19 20.61 23.89
N ARG A 201 23.41 20.86 22.57
CA ARG A 201 23.58 22.22 21.95
C ARG A 201 24.67 22.32 20.83
N GLU A 202 24.26 22.90 19.69
CA GLU A 202 24.91 23.74 18.63
C GLU A 202 26.39 23.61 18.14
N SER A 203 26.51 23.93 16.83
CA SER A 203 27.58 24.67 16.09
C SER A 203 28.69 23.85 15.37
N VAL A 204 29.34 24.22 14.24
CA VAL A 204 29.21 25.13 13.07
C VAL A 204 30.53 24.96 12.23
N LEU A 205 30.48 25.19 10.90
CA LEU A 205 31.56 25.55 9.92
C LEU A 205 32.52 24.51 9.25
N LEU A 206 32.32 24.39 7.92
CA LEU A 206 33.22 24.44 6.72
C LEU A 206 34.71 24.02 6.77
N SER A 207 35.13 23.22 5.77
CA SER A 207 36.30 23.45 4.89
C SER A 207 36.27 22.55 3.64
N ASP A 208 36.60 23.14 2.49
CA ASP A 208 36.83 22.52 1.17
C ASP A 208 38.17 21.76 1.12
N GLU A 209 38.25 20.67 0.33
CA GLU A 209 39.38 20.35 -0.58
C GLU A 209 39.08 19.11 -1.46
N GLU A 210 39.69 19.09 -2.65
CA GLU A 210 39.36 18.30 -3.86
C GLU A 210 39.84 16.82 -3.86
N GLU A 211 39.17 16.00 -4.70
CA GLU A 211 39.27 14.55 -5.04
C GLU A 211 40.69 13.93 -5.33
N PRO A 212 40.93 12.58 -5.35
CA PRO A 212 40.08 11.53 -5.99
C PRO A 212 40.02 10.08 -5.42
N LEU A 213 38.89 9.42 -5.77
CA LEU A 213 38.56 8.00 -6.05
C LEU A 213 39.21 6.78 -5.32
N LEU A 214 38.33 6.09 -4.55
CA LEU A 214 38.11 4.64 -4.39
C LEU A 214 39.18 3.73 -3.75
N GLY A 215 38.86 3.23 -2.53
CA GLY A 215 39.47 2.07 -1.90
C GLY A 215 38.78 1.71 -0.58
N THR A 216 37.93 0.68 -0.61
CA THR A 216 37.07 0.19 0.48
C THR A 216 37.86 -0.42 1.63
N VAL A 217 37.69 0.08 2.87
CA VAL A 217 37.91 -0.67 4.11
C VAL A 217 36.79 -0.31 5.09
N GLU A 218 35.95 -1.29 5.39
CA GLU A 218 34.82 -1.18 6.32
C GLU A 218 35.32 -1.08 7.77
N GLU A 219 35.25 0.10 8.36
CA GLU A 219 35.21 0.21 9.82
C GLU A 219 33.77 0.03 10.32
N ARG A 220 33.58 -1.06 11.06
CA ARG A 220 32.37 -1.42 11.79
C ARG A 220 31.99 -0.30 12.76
N SER A 221 31.09 0.57 12.31
CA SER A 221 30.30 1.44 13.19
C SER A 221 28.96 0.76 13.49
N SER A 222 28.70 0.66 14.79
CA SER A 222 27.45 0.24 15.41
C SER A 222 26.21 0.74 14.65
N SER A 223 25.33 -0.19 14.31
CA SER A 223 24.02 0.02 13.68
C SER A 223 23.10 0.89 14.54
N ALA A 224 23.30 2.20 14.49
CA ALA A 224 22.22 3.14 14.66
C ALA A 224 21.26 2.92 13.48
N THR A 225 20.04 2.50 13.79
CA THR A 225 18.92 2.33 12.86
C THR A 225 18.64 3.67 12.16
N ARG A 226 19.39 3.98 11.11
CA ARG A 226 18.98 4.95 10.09
C ARG A 226 17.82 4.31 9.37
N SER A 227 16.60 4.59 9.85
CA SER A 227 15.40 4.60 9.02
C SER A 227 15.67 5.58 7.89
N GLY A 228 16.26 5.06 6.81
CA GLY A 228 16.42 5.78 5.57
C GLY A 228 15.03 6.01 5.01
N GLY A 229 14.56 7.26 5.11
CA GLY A 229 13.32 7.68 4.48
C GLY A 229 13.29 7.19 3.04
N ARG A 230 12.36 6.26 2.74
CA ARG A 230 12.06 5.84 1.38
C ARG A 230 11.70 7.11 0.62
N LYS A 231 12.60 7.60 -0.25
CA LYS A 231 12.30 8.72 -1.16
C LYS A 231 10.99 8.41 -1.87
N GLY A 232 9.93 9.20 -1.63
CA GLY A 232 8.61 8.99 -2.19
C GLY A 232 8.67 8.80 -3.71
N LYS A 233 8.20 7.66 -4.20
CA LYS A 233 8.26 7.28 -5.63
C LYS A 233 6.96 7.61 -6.38
N ALA A 234 5.91 8.07 -5.68
CA ALA A 234 4.62 8.35 -6.29
C ALA A 234 4.59 9.73 -6.99
N SER A 235 4.30 9.72 -8.29
CA SER A 235 4.00 10.92 -9.07
C SER A 235 2.73 11.60 -8.55
N VAL A 236 2.65 12.93 -8.69
CA VAL A 236 1.49 13.75 -8.26
C VAL A 236 0.16 13.19 -8.77
N PHE A 237 0.10 12.76 -10.03
CA PHE A 237 -1.10 12.17 -10.61
C PHE A 237 -1.50 10.86 -9.94
N LYS A 238 -0.52 10.04 -9.53
CA LYS A 238 -0.78 8.81 -8.78
C LYS A 238 -1.36 9.13 -7.40
N THR A 239 -0.78 10.11 -6.70
CA THR A 239 -1.31 10.58 -5.41
C THR A 239 -2.76 11.04 -5.55
N VAL A 240 -3.10 11.78 -6.60
CA VAL A 240 -4.48 12.18 -6.87
C VAL A 240 -5.41 10.97 -7.04
N LEU A 241 -5.00 9.95 -7.81
CA LEU A 241 -5.79 8.73 -7.98
C LEU A 241 -5.94 7.93 -6.67
N LEU A 242 -4.88 7.88 -5.85
CA LEU A 242 -4.90 7.22 -4.54
C LEU A 242 -5.84 7.94 -3.57
N LEU A 243 -5.80 9.27 -3.52
CA LEU A 243 -6.71 10.07 -2.70
C LEU A 243 -8.15 9.97 -3.20
N LEU A 244 -8.37 10.04 -4.52
CA LEU A 244 -9.70 9.88 -5.11
C LEU A 244 -10.29 8.51 -4.74
N LYS A 245 -9.49 7.45 -4.84
CA LYS A 245 -9.91 6.10 -4.43
C LYS A 245 -10.23 6.04 -2.93
N ALA A 246 -9.42 6.67 -2.09
CA ALA A 246 -9.62 6.69 -0.63
C ALA A 246 -10.93 7.38 -0.22
N PHE A 247 -11.28 8.51 -0.86
CA PHE A 247 -12.48 9.29 -0.51
C PHE A 247 -13.74 8.87 -1.27
N VAL A 248 -13.66 8.64 -2.59
CA VAL A 248 -14.86 8.35 -3.41
C VAL A 248 -15.48 7.01 -3.06
N GLY A 249 -14.65 6.02 -2.74
CA GLY A 249 -15.00 4.60 -2.79
C GLY A 249 -16.37 4.28 -2.18
N THR A 250 -16.58 4.67 -0.92
CA THR A 250 -17.66 4.10 -0.12
C THR A 250 -18.68 5.14 0.35
N GLY A 251 -18.29 6.42 0.38
CA GLY A 251 -19.21 7.53 0.63
C GLY A 251 -20.28 7.68 -0.44
N VAL A 252 -19.96 7.43 -1.71
CA VAL A 252 -20.88 7.61 -2.86
C VAL A 252 -22.13 6.74 -2.75
N LEU A 253 -22.03 5.58 -2.09
CA LEU A 253 -23.11 4.60 -2.00
C LEU A 253 -24.30 5.05 -1.18
N PHE A 254 -24.04 5.87 -0.16
CA PHE A 254 -25.06 6.35 0.76
C PHE A 254 -25.63 7.71 0.34
N MET A 255 -25.07 8.33 -0.72
CA MET A 255 -25.50 9.64 -1.21
C MET A 255 -26.94 9.69 -1.70
N PRO A 256 -27.46 8.73 -2.48
CA PRO A 256 -28.84 8.78 -2.95
C PRO A 256 -29.84 8.88 -1.79
N LYS A 257 -29.73 7.95 -0.82
CA LYS A 257 -30.58 7.93 0.38
C LYS A 257 -30.33 9.13 1.28
N GLY A 258 -29.07 9.55 1.41
CA GLY A 258 -28.72 10.78 2.12
C GLY A 258 -29.44 12.01 1.59
N PHE A 259 -29.50 12.20 0.27
CA PHE A 259 -30.21 13.32 -0.35
C PHE A 259 -31.72 13.27 -0.11
N GLN A 260 -32.32 12.08 -0.01
CA GLN A 260 -33.70 11.91 0.43
C GLN A 260 -33.88 12.36 1.89
N ASN A 261 -32.96 11.95 2.78
CA ASN A 261 -33.01 12.25 4.20
C ASN A 261 -32.76 13.74 4.50
N GLY A 262 -31.86 14.41 3.75
CA GLY A 262 -31.54 15.83 3.93
C GLY A 262 -32.43 16.79 3.13
N GLY A 263 -32.90 16.37 1.96
CA GLY A 263 -33.42 17.25 0.92
C GLY A 263 -32.30 17.83 0.05
N TRP A 264 -32.58 18.12 -1.21
CA TRP A 264 -31.53 18.36 -2.20
C TRP A 264 -30.71 19.63 -1.94
N LEU A 265 -31.36 20.73 -1.55
CA LEU A 265 -30.68 22.02 -1.37
C LEU A 265 -29.82 22.01 -0.12
N PHE A 266 -30.38 21.51 0.99
CA PHE A 266 -29.63 21.33 2.23
C PHE A 266 -28.47 20.36 2.03
N SER A 267 -28.68 19.25 1.32
CA SER A 267 -27.63 18.25 1.10
C SER A 267 -26.44 18.80 0.32
N CYS A 268 -26.70 19.57 -0.75
CA CYS A 268 -25.65 20.26 -1.51
C CYS A 268 -24.86 21.24 -0.62
N GLY A 269 -25.54 22.12 0.12
CA GLY A 269 -24.89 23.09 0.98
C GLY A 269 -24.09 22.43 2.11
N CYS A 270 -24.63 21.36 2.69
CA CYS A 270 -24.01 20.59 3.76
C CYS A 270 -22.76 19.85 3.27
N LEU A 271 -22.78 19.24 2.08
CA LEU A 271 -21.58 18.61 1.48
C LEU A 271 -20.48 19.63 1.17
N ILE A 272 -20.82 20.81 0.65
CA ILE A 272 -19.83 21.87 0.39
C ILE A 272 -19.23 22.33 1.72
N PHE A 273 -20.07 22.59 2.73
CA PHE A 273 -19.62 23.02 4.05
C PHE A 273 -18.67 22.00 4.69
N PHE A 274 -19.08 20.73 4.82
CA PHE A 274 -18.23 19.71 5.41
C PHE A 274 -17.01 19.38 4.55
N GLY A 275 -17.09 19.50 3.21
CA GLY A 275 -15.92 19.38 2.34
C GLY A 275 -14.86 20.44 2.62
N VAL A 276 -15.28 21.71 2.79
CA VAL A 276 -14.37 22.82 3.15
C VAL A 276 -13.78 22.62 4.55
N VAL A 277 -14.61 22.29 5.54
CA VAL A 277 -14.15 22.08 6.93
C VAL A 277 -13.21 20.88 7.03
N SER A 278 -13.52 19.77 6.36
CA SER A 278 -12.64 18.58 6.31
C SER A 278 -11.32 18.91 5.63
N CYS A 279 -11.34 19.63 4.49
CA CYS A 279 -10.12 20.07 3.82
C CYS A 279 -9.26 20.93 4.75
N PHE A 280 -9.86 21.87 5.47
CA PHE A 280 -9.16 22.70 6.46
C PHE A 280 -8.50 21.82 7.54
N CYS A 281 -9.24 20.89 8.15
CA CYS A 281 -8.70 20.01 9.20
C CYS A 281 -7.58 19.09 8.71
N PHE A 282 -7.66 18.59 7.47
CA PHE A 282 -6.59 17.80 6.88
C PHE A 282 -5.31 18.62 6.66
N LEU A 283 -5.44 19.89 6.25
CA LEU A 283 -4.30 20.80 6.13
C LEU A 283 -3.63 21.06 7.49
N LEU A 284 -4.43 21.29 8.54
CA LEU A 284 -3.92 21.42 9.91
C LEU A 284 -3.17 20.17 10.36
N LEU A 285 -3.69 18.98 10.04
CA LEU A 285 -3.03 17.72 10.38
C LEU A 285 -1.65 17.62 9.74
N ILE A 286 -1.54 17.97 8.46
CA ILE A 286 -0.30 17.89 7.70
C ILE A 286 0.73 18.89 8.22
N GLU A 287 0.28 20.10 8.58
CA GLU A 287 1.14 21.12 9.17
C GLU A 287 1.65 20.69 10.54
N ALA A 288 0.75 20.21 11.42
CA ALA A 288 1.09 19.65 12.73
C ALA A 288 2.09 18.47 12.61
N LYS A 289 1.87 17.58 11.64
CA LYS A 289 2.78 16.46 11.35
C LYS A 289 4.17 16.95 10.95
N THR A 290 4.23 17.95 10.07
CA THR A 290 5.48 18.50 9.54
C THR A 290 6.29 19.16 10.66
N GLU A 291 5.62 19.86 11.59
CA GLU A 291 6.27 20.47 12.75
C GLU A 291 6.78 19.41 13.75
N ALA A 292 5.96 18.42 14.08
CA ALA A 292 6.32 17.37 15.04
C ALA A 292 7.33 16.35 14.50
N CYS A 293 7.65 16.36 13.20
CA CYS A 293 8.55 15.42 12.53
C CYS A 293 8.20 13.93 12.79
N VAL A 294 6.90 13.60 12.86
CA VAL A 294 6.40 12.24 13.08
C VAL A 294 5.72 11.68 11.84
N ASN A 295 5.75 10.36 11.69
CA ASN A 295 5.16 9.68 10.53
C ASN A 295 3.72 9.19 10.79
N GLY A 296 3.29 9.07 12.05
CA GLY A 296 1.98 8.55 12.43
C GLY A 296 1.00 9.57 12.99
N TYR A 297 -0.29 9.37 12.68
CA TYR A 297 -1.37 10.14 13.28
C TYR A 297 -1.50 9.84 14.78
N GLY A 298 -1.40 8.57 15.17
CA GLY A 298 -1.35 8.17 16.57
C GLY A 298 -0.11 8.72 17.30
N ASP A 299 1.04 8.72 16.63
CA ASP A 299 2.30 9.25 17.18
C ASP A 299 2.27 10.76 17.34
N LEU A 300 1.62 11.49 16.43
CA LEU A 300 1.36 12.92 16.57
C LEU A 300 0.57 13.20 17.85
N GLY A 301 -0.45 12.38 18.13
CA GLY A 301 -1.18 12.42 19.41
C GLY A 301 -0.29 12.18 20.62
N ARG A 302 0.64 11.21 20.53
CA ARG A 302 1.59 10.91 21.60
C ARG A 302 2.53 12.08 21.87
N VAL A 303 3.06 12.73 20.83
CA VAL A 303 3.98 13.87 20.98
C VAL A 303 3.28 15.10 21.54
N ALA A 304 2.08 15.41 21.07
CA ALA A 304 1.37 16.62 21.49
C ALA A 304 0.75 16.53 22.90
N TYR A 305 0.07 15.42 23.22
CA TYR A 305 -0.73 15.26 24.44
C TYR A 305 -0.41 13.99 25.25
N GLY A 306 0.55 13.17 24.80
CA GLY A 306 0.93 11.94 25.48
C GLY A 306 0.07 10.72 25.11
N LYS A 307 0.30 9.61 25.82
CA LYS A 307 -0.26 8.28 25.51
C LYS A 307 -1.79 8.20 25.54
N SER A 308 -2.47 9.09 26.27
CA SER A 308 -3.93 9.08 26.34
C SER A 308 -4.56 9.55 25.03
N MET A 309 -4.01 10.60 24.41
CA MET A 309 -4.49 11.08 23.11
C MET A 309 -4.23 10.07 22.01
N GLN A 310 -3.05 9.46 21.99
CA GLN A 310 -2.75 8.37 21.07
C GLN A 310 -3.80 7.26 21.16
N ARG A 311 -4.05 6.72 22.37
CA ARG A 311 -5.07 5.67 22.56
C ARG A 311 -6.46 6.12 22.11
N GLY A 312 -6.82 7.39 22.31
CA GLY A 312 -8.07 7.97 21.79
C GLY A 312 -8.13 7.92 20.26
N ILE A 313 -7.09 8.41 19.57
CA ILE A 313 -7.01 8.40 18.10
C ILE A 313 -7.09 6.97 17.56
N LEU A 314 -6.31 6.03 18.10
CA LEU A 314 -6.33 4.63 17.67
C LEU A 314 -7.70 3.98 17.93
N ALA A 315 -8.32 4.24 19.08
CA ALA A 315 -9.64 3.71 19.39
C ALA A 315 -10.71 4.23 18.43
N SER A 316 -10.67 5.53 18.08
CA SER A 316 -11.58 6.09 17.10
C SER A 316 -11.35 5.54 15.70
N ILE A 317 -10.10 5.29 15.29
CA ILE A 317 -9.76 4.60 14.03
C ILE A 317 -10.37 3.20 14.02
N VAL A 318 -10.15 2.40 15.07
CA VAL A 318 -10.70 1.04 15.15
C VAL A 318 -12.23 1.08 15.07
N LEU A 319 -12.85 1.98 15.83
CA LEU A 319 -14.31 2.12 15.88
C LEU A 319 -14.89 2.49 14.52
N SER A 320 -14.28 3.44 13.79
CA SER A 320 -14.76 3.84 12.47
C SER A 320 -14.59 2.70 11.46
N GLN A 321 -13.44 2.03 11.43
CA GLN A 321 -13.18 0.92 10.50
C GLN A 321 -14.12 -0.29 10.73
N ILE A 322 -14.41 -0.64 11.98
CA ILE A 322 -15.42 -1.68 12.30
C ILE A 322 -16.80 -1.24 11.81
N GLY A 323 -17.17 0.03 12.05
CA GLY A 323 -18.43 0.59 11.55
C GLY A 323 -18.56 0.53 10.03
N PHE A 324 -17.51 0.90 9.31
CA PHE A 324 -17.48 0.87 7.83
C PHE A 324 -17.60 -0.55 7.30
N SER A 325 -16.84 -1.47 7.88
CA SER A 325 -16.91 -2.89 7.53
C SER A 325 -18.31 -3.44 7.79
N ALA A 326 -18.95 -3.08 8.91
CA ALA A 326 -20.32 -3.50 9.21
C ALA A 326 -21.34 -2.92 8.22
N ALA A 327 -21.22 -1.65 7.85
CA ALA A 327 -22.09 -1.02 6.85
C ALA A 327 -21.95 -1.70 5.48
N TYR A 328 -20.75 -2.13 5.08
CA TYR A 328 -20.53 -2.90 3.85
C TYR A 328 -21.12 -4.30 3.92
N THR A 329 -21.05 -4.95 5.08
CA THR A 329 -21.70 -6.26 5.28
C THR A 329 -23.21 -6.16 5.12
N ILE A 330 -23.85 -5.12 5.68
CA ILE A 330 -25.29 -4.88 5.51
C ILE A 330 -25.61 -4.58 4.04
N PHE A 331 -24.88 -3.64 3.42
CA PHE A 331 -25.09 -3.27 2.02
C PHE A 331 -24.96 -4.49 1.08
N THR A 332 -23.91 -5.29 1.26
CA THR A 332 -23.69 -6.52 0.50
C THR A 332 -24.80 -7.53 0.75
N ALA A 333 -25.21 -7.75 2.00
CA ALA A 333 -26.28 -8.68 2.34
C ALA A 333 -27.59 -8.31 1.65
N THR A 334 -27.95 -7.04 1.64
CA THR A 334 -29.18 -6.55 1.00
C THR A 334 -29.15 -6.75 -0.51
N ASN A 335 -28.01 -6.48 -1.16
CA ASN A 335 -27.86 -6.73 -2.61
C ASN A 335 -27.91 -8.23 -2.93
N LEU A 336 -27.26 -9.08 -2.13
CA LEU A 336 -27.28 -10.53 -2.32
C LEU A 336 -28.69 -11.08 -2.09
N GLN A 337 -29.39 -10.64 -1.06
CA GLN A 337 -30.76 -11.09 -0.77
C GLN A 337 -31.68 -10.87 -1.96
N VAL A 338 -31.64 -9.68 -2.56
CA VAL A 338 -32.48 -9.38 -3.73
C VAL A 338 -32.03 -10.17 -4.95
N PHE A 339 -30.72 -10.29 -5.21
CA PHE A 339 -30.25 -11.09 -6.34
C PHE A 339 -30.66 -12.57 -6.24
N PHE A 340 -30.46 -13.20 -5.08
CA PHE A 340 -30.83 -14.60 -4.87
C PHE A 340 -32.34 -14.82 -4.85
N GLY A 341 -33.11 -13.85 -4.36
CA GLY A 341 -34.57 -13.87 -4.43
C GLY A 341 -35.09 -13.85 -5.87
N GLU A 342 -34.57 -12.94 -6.70
CA GLU A 342 -35.06 -12.75 -8.08
C GLU A 342 -34.55 -13.82 -9.05
N VAL A 343 -33.29 -14.25 -8.92
CA VAL A 343 -32.67 -15.19 -9.88
C VAL A 343 -32.92 -16.66 -9.50
N PHE A 344 -32.87 -17.00 -8.20
CA PHE A 344 -32.95 -18.37 -7.72
C PHE A 344 -34.25 -18.67 -6.94
N GLY A 345 -35.09 -17.67 -6.68
CA GLY A 345 -36.29 -17.84 -5.85
C GLY A 345 -36.01 -18.02 -4.36
N TRP A 346 -34.79 -17.73 -3.89
CA TRP A 346 -34.38 -17.94 -2.50
C TRP A 346 -34.73 -16.75 -1.61
N SER A 347 -35.84 -16.83 -0.90
CA SER A 347 -36.37 -15.76 -0.04
C SER A 347 -36.05 -15.99 1.45
N HIS A 348 -34.77 -16.07 1.79
CA HIS A 348 -34.32 -16.14 3.18
C HIS A 348 -34.25 -14.75 3.86
N ARG A 349 -34.24 -14.74 5.20
CA ARG A 349 -34.09 -13.51 6.00
C ARG A 349 -32.73 -12.85 5.75
N LEU A 350 -32.66 -11.52 5.84
CA LEU A 350 -31.44 -10.73 5.64
C LEU A 350 -30.27 -11.23 6.52
N SER A 351 -30.57 -11.66 7.74
CA SER A 351 -29.59 -12.23 8.68
C SER A 351 -28.81 -13.41 8.08
N VAL A 352 -29.44 -14.25 7.26
CA VAL A 352 -28.77 -15.38 6.61
C VAL A 352 -27.68 -14.88 5.66
N TYR A 353 -27.98 -13.85 4.87
CA TYR A 353 -27.02 -13.23 3.95
C TYR A 353 -25.91 -12.46 4.68
N ILE A 354 -26.18 -11.93 5.87
CA ILE A 354 -25.15 -11.32 6.74
C ILE A 354 -24.17 -12.39 7.23
N PHE A 355 -24.65 -13.48 7.83
CA PHE A 355 -23.78 -14.53 8.36
C PHE A 355 -23.12 -15.38 7.25
N LEU A 356 -23.75 -15.51 6.07
CA LEU A 356 -23.15 -16.21 4.92
C LEU A 356 -21.83 -15.58 4.49
N GLN A 357 -21.68 -14.25 4.64
CA GLN A 357 -20.45 -13.55 4.29
C GLN A 357 -19.25 -13.97 5.16
N LEU A 358 -19.46 -14.58 6.34
CA LEU A 358 -18.37 -15.14 7.15
C LEU A 358 -17.58 -16.22 6.41
N VAL A 359 -18.24 -16.97 5.51
CA VAL A 359 -17.57 -17.99 4.67
C VAL A 359 -16.49 -17.37 3.80
N VAL A 360 -16.67 -16.11 3.39
CA VAL A 360 -15.71 -15.35 2.58
C VAL A 360 -14.77 -14.52 3.45
N TYR A 361 -15.29 -13.88 4.50
CA TYR A 361 -14.50 -12.99 5.36
C TYR A 361 -13.46 -13.73 6.18
N LEU A 362 -13.79 -14.89 6.76
CA LEU A 362 -12.85 -15.64 7.60
C LEU A 362 -11.59 -16.08 6.86
N PRO A 363 -11.64 -16.76 5.69
CA PRO A 363 -10.41 -17.13 4.98
C PRO A 363 -9.61 -15.90 4.51
N LEU A 364 -10.28 -14.82 4.11
CA LEU A 364 -9.62 -13.59 3.68
C LEU A 364 -8.97 -12.83 4.85
N ALA A 365 -9.63 -12.74 6.01
CA ALA A 365 -9.08 -12.08 7.20
C ALA A 365 -7.91 -12.86 7.84
N LEU A 366 -7.85 -14.17 7.61
CA LEU A 366 -6.70 -15.00 8.02
C LEU A 366 -5.50 -14.86 7.08
N THR A 367 -5.66 -14.21 5.93
CA THR A 367 -4.56 -13.99 4.98
C THR A 367 -3.61 -12.94 5.53
N ARG A 368 -2.36 -13.35 5.83
CA ARG A 368 -1.31 -12.44 6.35
C ARG A 368 -0.71 -11.54 5.27
N ARG A 369 -0.46 -12.10 4.08
CA ARG A 369 0.15 -11.38 2.95
C ARG A 369 -0.91 -10.68 2.10
N ILE A 370 -1.25 -9.45 2.47
CA ILE A 370 -2.23 -8.60 1.75
C ILE A 370 -1.82 -8.35 0.28
N SER A 371 -0.52 -8.38 -0.01
CA SER A 371 0.03 -8.21 -1.36
C SER A 371 -0.44 -9.26 -2.35
N ARG A 372 -0.81 -10.48 -1.90
CA ARG A 372 -1.37 -11.53 -2.76
C ARG A 372 -2.83 -11.26 -3.15
N LEU A 373 -3.53 -10.38 -2.42
CA LEU A 373 -4.90 -9.95 -2.73
C LEU A 373 -4.94 -8.73 -3.65
N SER A 374 -3.78 -8.26 -4.14
CA SER A 374 -3.71 -7.06 -4.97
C SER A 374 -4.45 -7.19 -6.30
N GLY A 375 -4.36 -8.37 -6.94
CA GLY A 375 -5.09 -8.62 -8.19
C GLY A 375 -6.60 -8.65 -8.00
N THR A 376 -7.08 -9.32 -6.94
CA THR A 376 -8.51 -9.47 -6.68
C THR A 376 -9.17 -8.16 -6.26
N ALA A 377 -8.49 -7.35 -5.45
CA ALA A 377 -9.03 -6.07 -5.01
C ALA A 377 -8.95 -4.99 -6.10
N LEU A 378 -7.98 -5.08 -7.03
CA LEU A 378 -8.02 -4.25 -8.24
C LEU A 378 -9.21 -4.63 -9.14
N ALA A 379 -9.47 -5.93 -9.30
CA ALA A 379 -10.64 -6.39 -10.04
C ALA A 379 -11.94 -5.90 -9.38
N ALA A 380 -12.02 -5.95 -8.04
CA ALA A 380 -13.15 -5.40 -7.28
C ALA A 380 -13.34 -3.89 -7.55
N ASP A 381 -12.28 -3.09 -7.58
CA ASP A 381 -12.38 -1.66 -7.91
C ASP A 381 -12.96 -1.40 -9.31
N VAL A 382 -12.56 -2.21 -10.30
CA VAL A 382 -13.09 -2.10 -11.66
C VAL A 382 -14.57 -2.43 -11.69
N LEU A 383 -15.00 -3.45 -10.94
CA LEU A 383 -16.43 -3.79 -10.79
C LEU A 383 -17.21 -2.68 -10.09
N ILE A 384 -16.62 -2.05 -9.06
CA ILE A 384 -17.22 -0.89 -8.40
C ILE A 384 -17.38 0.27 -9.39
N LEU A 385 -16.33 0.58 -10.16
CA LEU A 385 -16.39 1.62 -11.18
C LEU A 385 -17.47 1.34 -12.22
N PHE A 386 -17.56 0.10 -12.71
CA PHE A 386 -18.61 -0.31 -13.64
C PHE A 386 -20.02 -0.14 -13.05
N GLY A 387 -20.23 -0.55 -11.79
CA GLY A 387 -21.51 -0.35 -11.11
C GLY A 387 -21.86 1.13 -10.91
N LEU A 388 -20.89 1.98 -10.59
CA LEU A 388 -21.11 3.43 -10.49
C LEU A 388 -21.48 4.04 -11.85
N VAL A 389 -20.80 3.65 -12.93
CA VAL A 389 -21.15 4.08 -14.30
C VAL A 389 -22.57 3.64 -14.65
N TYR A 390 -22.96 2.41 -14.29
CA TYR A 390 -24.31 1.93 -14.48
C TYR A 390 -25.36 2.73 -13.70
N VAL A 391 -25.09 3.02 -12.42
CA VAL A 391 -25.96 3.85 -11.57
C VAL A 391 -26.16 5.24 -12.18
N TYR A 392 -25.08 5.88 -12.61
CA TYR A 392 -25.13 7.18 -13.29
C TYR A 392 -25.92 7.12 -14.60
N GLY A 393 -25.57 6.18 -15.48
CA GLY A 393 -26.16 6.07 -16.81
C GLY A 393 -27.65 5.74 -16.74
N TYR A 394 -28.04 4.77 -15.92
CA TYR A 394 -29.43 4.39 -15.75
C TYR A 394 -30.24 5.54 -15.15
N SER A 395 -29.76 6.17 -14.08
CA SER A 395 -30.48 7.28 -13.43
C SER A 395 -30.66 8.47 -14.38
N ALA A 396 -29.64 8.80 -15.19
CA ALA A 396 -29.73 9.85 -16.20
C ALA A 396 -30.77 9.53 -17.29
N VAL A 397 -30.75 8.31 -17.85
CA VAL A 397 -31.75 7.88 -18.84
C VAL A 397 -33.16 7.87 -18.24
N TYR A 398 -33.29 7.45 -16.98
CA TYR A 398 -34.56 7.44 -16.27
C TYR A 398 -35.14 8.86 -16.14
N VAL A 399 -34.34 9.83 -15.70
CA VAL A 399 -34.75 11.25 -15.63
C VAL A 399 -35.13 11.80 -17.01
N LEU A 400 -34.38 11.46 -18.06
CA LEU A 400 -34.66 11.92 -19.42
C LEU A 400 -35.97 11.34 -19.98
N ARG A 401 -36.35 10.12 -19.59
CA ARG A 401 -37.57 9.45 -20.08
C ARG A 401 -38.82 9.79 -19.27
N TYR A 402 -38.70 9.83 -17.94
CA TYR A 402 -39.84 9.96 -17.02
C TYR A 402 -39.93 11.36 -16.38
N GLY A 403 -38.97 12.25 -16.65
CA GLY A 403 -38.88 13.56 -16.04
C GLY A 403 -38.27 13.51 -14.64
N VAL A 404 -38.06 14.70 -14.06
CA VAL A 404 -37.58 14.85 -12.68
C VAL A 404 -38.72 14.56 -11.71
N ALA A 405 -38.45 13.83 -10.63
CA ALA A 405 -39.39 13.52 -9.56
C ALA A 405 -39.72 14.74 -8.66
N SER A 406 -40.03 15.88 -9.27
CA SER A 406 -40.17 17.22 -8.67
C SER A 406 -41.21 17.30 -7.56
N GLN A 407 -42.28 16.50 -7.63
CA GLN A 407 -43.32 16.45 -6.61
C GLN A 407 -42.87 15.80 -5.29
N SER A 408 -41.85 14.93 -5.34
CA SER A 408 -41.34 14.18 -4.18
C SER A 408 -40.01 14.71 -3.65
N MET A 409 -39.30 15.53 -4.44
CA MET A 409 -38.05 16.16 -4.03
C MET A 409 -38.32 17.32 -3.08
N LYS A 410 -37.85 17.18 -1.83
CA LYS A 410 -37.91 18.25 -0.84
C LYS A 410 -36.62 19.07 -0.90
N MET A 411 -36.72 20.39 -0.78
CA MET A 411 -35.55 21.26 -0.64
C MET A 411 -34.82 21.01 0.69
N PHE A 412 -35.59 20.81 1.76
CA PHE A 412 -35.11 20.48 3.09
C PHE A 412 -36.10 19.54 3.77
N ASN A 413 -35.61 18.40 4.26
CA ASN A 413 -36.43 17.45 5.02
C ASN A 413 -36.25 17.67 6.52
N ARG A 414 -37.26 18.25 7.18
CA ARG A 414 -37.19 18.61 8.61
C ARG A 414 -37.10 17.41 9.56
N GLN A 415 -37.49 16.22 9.13
CA GLN A 415 -37.54 15.04 9.99
C GLN A 415 -36.16 14.37 10.08
N ASP A 416 -35.51 14.15 8.93
CA ASP A 416 -34.35 13.27 8.82
C ASP A 416 -33.05 14.00 8.46
N TRP A 417 -33.04 15.33 8.42
CA TRP A 417 -31.86 16.11 8.00
C TRP A 417 -30.61 15.82 8.84
N THR A 418 -30.77 15.46 10.11
CA THR A 418 -29.67 15.08 11.00
C THR A 418 -29.00 13.78 10.57
N LEU A 419 -29.76 12.84 9.97
CA LEU A 419 -29.20 11.62 9.41
C LEU A 419 -28.20 11.96 8.31
N PHE A 420 -28.57 12.89 7.43
CA PHE A 420 -27.70 13.33 6.36
C PHE A 420 -26.40 13.98 6.86
N VAL A 421 -26.45 14.75 7.95
CA VAL A 421 -25.22 15.34 8.53
C VAL A 421 -24.21 14.26 8.90
N GLY A 422 -24.64 13.19 9.58
CA GLY A 422 -23.77 12.05 9.90
C GLY A 422 -23.24 11.37 8.63
N THR A 423 -24.10 11.12 7.64
CA THR A 423 -23.70 10.52 6.36
C THR A 423 -22.72 11.40 5.59
N ALA A 424 -22.88 12.72 5.59
CA ALA A 424 -21.98 13.67 4.93
C ALA A 424 -20.58 13.67 5.59
N ILE A 425 -20.52 13.59 6.91
CA ILE A 425 -19.24 13.50 7.64
C ILE A 425 -18.56 12.15 7.36
N PHE A 426 -19.35 11.07 7.30
CA PHE A 426 -18.87 9.75 6.91
C PHE A 426 -18.20 9.77 5.52
N THR A 427 -18.75 10.51 4.54
CA THR A 427 -18.18 10.48 3.17
C THR A 427 -16.85 11.19 3.03
N TYR A 428 -16.53 12.11 3.93
CA TYR A 428 -15.24 12.78 3.98
C TYR A 428 -14.24 12.08 4.91
N GLU A 429 -14.55 10.88 5.39
CA GLU A 429 -13.55 10.06 6.06
C GLU A 429 -12.51 9.55 5.06
N GLY A 430 -11.27 9.36 5.53
CA GLY A 430 -10.09 9.07 4.71
C GLY A 430 -8.78 9.50 5.37
N ILE A 431 -8.86 10.09 6.57
CA ILE A 431 -7.72 10.64 7.31
C ILE A 431 -6.63 9.61 7.62
N GLY A 432 -7.01 8.34 7.83
CA GLY A 432 -6.06 7.26 8.12
C GLY A 432 -5.13 6.90 6.96
N LEU A 433 -5.56 7.16 5.72
CA LEU A 433 -4.76 6.97 4.51
C LEU A 433 -4.07 8.25 4.03
N LEU A 434 -4.51 9.42 4.52
CA LEU A 434 -3.98 10.72 4.10
C LEU A 434 -2.48 10.87 4.43
N VAL A 435 -2.09 10.51 5.66
CA VAL A 435 -0.70 10.61 6.15
C VAL A 435 0.26 9.70 5.36
N PRO A 436 -0.04 8.40 5.15
CA PRO A 436 0.78 7.51 4.32
C PRO A 436 0.85 7.95 2.85
N ILE A 437 -0.27 8.43 2.27
CA ILE A 437 -0.28 8.91 0.89
C ILE A 437 0.64 10.12 0.72
N GLN A 438 0.66 11.04 1.69
CA GLN A 438 1.57 12.19 1.68
C GLN A 438 3.04 11.75 1.68
N GLU A 439 3.39 10.73 2.48
CA GLU A 439 4.77 10.20 2.56
C GLU A 439 5.22 9.52 1.29
N SER A 440 4.31 8.81 0.61
CA SER A 440 4.60 8.16 -0.67
C SER A 440 4.92 9.16 -1.81
N MET A 441 4.55 10.44 -1.64
CA MET A 441 4.62 11.47 -2.68
C MET A 441 6.04 11.94 -2.95
N SER A 442 6.44 12.02 -4.22
CA SER A 442 7.78 12.53 -4.60
C SER A 442 7.99 14.03 -4.28
N ARG A 443 6.92 14.80 -4.13
CA ARG A 443 6.95 16.24 -3.83
C ARG A 443 5.90 16.61 -2.77
N PRO A 444 6.16 16.36 -1.47
CA PRO A 444 5.19 16.58 -0.40
C PRO A 444 4.73 18.05 -0.29
N GLY A 445 5.56 19.02 -0.70
CA GLY A 445 5.18 20.44 -0.70
C GLY A 445 4.02 20.82 -1.65
N ARG A 446 3.64 19.95 -2.61
CA ARG A 446 2.44 20.16 -3.45
C ARG A 446 1.21 19.42 -2.95
N PHE A 447 1.32 18.66 -1.85
CA PHE A 447 0.25 17.82 -1.35
C PHE A 447 -0.99 18.64 -0.96
N ALA A 448 -0.81 19.79 -0.29
CA ALA A 448 -1.90 20.67 0.10
C ALA A 448 -2.77 21.11 -1.10
N SER A 449 -2.15 21.59 -2.18
CA SER A 449 -2.88 21.97 -3.39
C SER A 449 -3.57 20.77 -4.05
N CYS A 450 -2.92 19.60 -4.08
CA CYS A 450 -3.53 18.39 -4.61
C CYS A 450 -4.75 17.96 -3.78
N LEU A 451 -4.66 18.04 -2.46
CA LEU A 451 -5.74 17.69 -1.55
C LEU A 451 -6.97 18.57 -1.78
N VAL A 452 -6.79 19.90 -1.91
CA VAL A 452 -7.89 20.84 -2.21
C VAL A 452 -8.61 20.44 -3.50
N TRP A 453 -7.87 20.16 -4.57
CA TRP A 453 -8.47 19.74 -5.84
C TRP A 453 -9.17 18.38 -5.74
N VAL A 454 -8.61 17.44 -4.98
CA VAL A 454 -9.26 16.13 -4.76
C VAL A 454 -10.55 16.29 -3.98
N ILE A 455 -10.55 17.04 -2.87
CA ILE A 455 -11.76 17.25 -2.08
C ILE A 455 -12.84 17.98 -2.91
N ALA A 456 -12.46 18.97 -3.72
CA ALA A 456 -13.39 19.63 -4.64
C ALA A 456 -13.98 18.65 -5.68
N ALA A 457 -13.15 17.78 -6.26
CA ALA A 457 -13.59 16.75 -7.21
C ALA A 457 -14.51 15.72 -6.57
N VAL A 458 -14.16 15.21 -5.37
CA VAL A 458 -14.96 14.27 -4.59
C VAL A 458 -16.31 14.88 -4.22
N THR A 459 -16.31 16.13 -3.74
CA THR A 459 -17.55 16.87 -3.40
C THR A 459 -18.46 16.98 -4.63
N SER A 460 -17.89 17.30 -5.79
CA SER A 460 -18.63 17.37 -7.06
C SER A 460 -19.24 16.01 -7.44
N ILE A 461 -18.49 14.91 -7.28
CA ILE A 461 -18.96 13.54 -7.55
C ILE A 461 -20.11 13.16 -6.59
N PHE A 462 -20.01 13.49 -5.31
CA PHE A 462 -21.07 13.20 -4.34
C PHE A 462 -22.33 14.01 -4.59
N ILE A 463 -22.20 15.31 -4.90
CA ILE A 463 -23.35 16.16 -5.22
C ILE A 463 -24.02 15.69 -6.50
N SER A 464 -23.26 15.45 -7.57
CA SER A 464 -23.82 15.02 -8.84
C SER A 464 -24.48 13.64 -8.74
N CYS A 465 -23.86 12.67 -8.05
CA CYS A 465 -24.43 11.34 -7.85
C CYS A 465 -25.72 11.40 -7.01
N GLY A 466 -25.66 12.07 -5.85
CA GLY A 466 -26.79 12.17 -4.93
C GLY A 466 -27.97 12.91 -5.56
N LEU A 467 -27.71 14.05 -6.22
CA LEU A 467 -28.74 14.83 -6.89
C LEU A 467 -29.36 14.07 -8.07
N LEU A 468 -28.53 13.42 -8.90
CA LEU A 468 -29.02 12.65 -10.05
C LEU A 468 -29.92 11.49 -9.60
N CYS A 469 -29.48 10.69 -8.64
CA CYS A 469 -30.26 9.55 -8.15
C CYS A 469 -31.54 10.01 -7.42
N TYR A 470 -31.47 11.06 -6.61
CA TYR A 470 -32.65 11.61 -5.94
C TYR A 470 -33.63 12.25 -6.92
N SER A 471 -33.15 12.87 -7.99
CA SER A 471 -34.01 13.40 -9.06
C SER A 471 -34.69 12.30 -9.89
N ALA A 472 -34.06 11.14 -10.03
CA ALA A 472 -34.63 9.98 -10.72
C ALA A 472 -35.76 9.32 -9.90
N PHE A 473 -35.48 8.97 -8.64
CA PHE A 473 -36.37 8.11 -7.85
C PHE A 473 -37.18 8.85 -6.77
N GLY A 474 -36.77 10.06 -6.39
CA GLY A 474 -37.51 10.88 -5.45
C GLY A 474 -37.62 10.25 -4.05
N SER A 475 -38.84 10.16 -3.52
CA SER A 475 -39.11 9.52 -2.21
C SER A 475 -38.97 7.99 -2.22
N ARG A 476 -38.77 7.37 -3.37
CA ARG A 476 -38.62 5.90 -3.50
C ARG A 476 -37.16 5.44 -3.43
N VAL A 477 -36.20 6.36 -3.24
CA VAL A 477 -34.79 5.99 -3.13
C VAL A 477 -34.60 5.03 -1.96
N GLU A 478 -34.08 3.85 -2.27
CA GLU A 478 -33.70 2.86 -1.27
C GLU A 478 -32.28 3.16 -0.76
N THR A 479 -31.96 2.66 0.44
CA THR A 479 -30.62 2.80 1.02
C THR A 479 -29.54 2.17 0.15
N VAL A 480 -29.93 1.13 -0.59
CA VAL A 480 -29.13 0.52 -1.65
C VAL A 480 -29.74 0.92 -2.99
N ILE A 481 -29.09 1.85 -3.69
CA ILE A 481 -29.59 2.41 -4.96
C ILE A 481 -29.84 1.35 -6.05
N LEU A 482 -29.09 0.24 -6.03
CA LEU A 482 -29.25 -0.81 -7.02
C LEU A 482 -30.63 -1.50 -6.93
N LEU A 483 -31.29 -1.42 -5.78
CA LEU A 483 -32.65 -1.94 -5.59
C LEU A 483 -33.72 -1.13 -6.33
N ASN A 484 -33.41 0.10 -6.72
CA ASN A 484 -34.31 0.95 -7.50
C ASN A 484 -34.32 0.61 -8.99
N PHE A 485 -33.40 -0.25 -9.46
CA PHE A 485 -33.30 -0.63 -10.86
C PHE A 485 -34.19 -1.84 -11.20
N PRO A 486 -34.61 -1.98 -12.48
CA PRO A 486 -35.50 -3.04 -12.92
C PRO A 486 -34.85 -4.40 -12.75
N LYS A 487 -35.55 -5.27 -12.02
CA LYS A 487 -35.06 -6.60 -11.63
C LYS A 487 -35.18 -7.64 -12.74
N ASP A 488 -36.07 -7.39 -13.70
CA ASP A 488 -36.32 -8.29 -14.84
C ASP A 488 -35.16 -8.33 -15.85
N SER A 489 -34.27 -7.31 -15.81
CA SER A 489 -33.17 -7.25 -16.76
C SER A 489 -31.94 -7.99 -16.23
N VAL A 490 -31.44 -8.95 -17.02
CA VAL A 490 -30.24 -9.73 -16.71
C VAL A 490 -29.05 -8.82 -16.41
N LEU A 491 -28.97 -7.67 -17.08
CA LEU A 491 -27.89 -6.71 -16.91
C LEU A 491 -27.94 -6.03 -15.53
N SER A 492 -29.10 -5.56 -15.07
CA SER A 492 -29.24 -4.97 -13.73
C SER A 492 -28.89 -5.97 -12.63
N SER A 493 -29.41 -7.20 -12.74
CA SER A 493 -29.13 -8.27 -11.78
C SER A 493 -27.66 -8.68 -11.79
N SER A 494 -27.02 -8.70 -12.96
CA SER A 494 -25.57 -8.96 -13.08
C SER A 494 -24.72 -7.86 -12.45
N VAL A 495 -25.06 -6.59 -12.72
CA VAL A 495 -24.38 -5.43 -12.10
C VAL A 495 -24.52 -5.49 -10.59
N GLN A 496 -25.73 -5.76 -10.09
CA GLN A 496 -26.01 -5.87 -8.66
C GLN A 496 -25.18 -6.96 -7.99
N PHE A 497 -25.13 -8.15 -8.59
CA PHE A 497 -24.33 -9.25 -8.07
C PHE A 497 -22.84 -8.94 -8.09
N LEU A 498 -22.30 -8.49 -9.24
CA LEU A 498 -20.88 -8.17 -9.39
C LEU A 498 -20.44 -7.07 -8.42
N TYR A 499 -21.30 -6.07 -8.23
CA TYR A 499 -21.04 -4.97 -7.31
C TYR A 499 -21.04 -5.41 -5.84
N ALA A 500 -22.01 -6.27 -5.46
CA ALA A 500 -22.03 -6.88 -4.13
C ALA A 500 -20.79 -7.74 -3.87
N MET A 501 -20.37 -8.55 -4.86
CA MET A 501 -19.15 -9.35 -4.77
C MET A 501 -17.90 -8.48 -4.63
N ALA A 502 -17.84 -7.34 -5.32
CA ALA A 502 -16.71 -6.42 -5.24
C ALA A 502 -16.57 -5.79 -3.83
N ILE A 503 -17.68 -5.35 -3.22
CA ILE A 503 -17.67 -4.84 -1.85
C ILE A 503 -17.36 -5.94 -0.84
N MET A 504 -17.92 -7.14 -1.04
CA MET A 504 -17.63 -8.30 -0.19
C MET A 504 -16.12 -8.61 -0.16
N LEU A 505 -15.45 -8.58 -1.31
CA LEU A 505 -14.00 -8.78 -1.42
C LEU A 505 -13.18 -7.62 -0.85
N SER A 506 -13.74 -6.41 -0.82
CA SER A 506 -13.08 -5.21 -0.29
C SER A 506 -13.20 -5.08 1.23
N THR A 507 -14.23 -5.68 1.82
CA THR A 507 -14.55 -5.55 3.26
C THR A 507 -13.42 -6.07 4.18
N PRO A 508 -12.80 -7.24 3.93
CA PRO A 508 -11.66 -7.69 4.75
C PRO A 508 -10.44 -6.76 4.70
N LEU A 509 -10.22 -6.08 3.56
CA LEU A 509 -9.13 -5.10 3.42
C LEU A 509 -9.43 -3.85 4.25
N GLN A 510 -10.69 -3.40 4.27
CA GLN A 510 -11.12 -2.27 5.11
C GLN A 510 -10.95 -2.59 6.60
N LEU A 511 -11.22 -3.82 7.01
CA LEU A 511 -11.11 -4.26 8.41
C LEU A 511 -9.66 -4.49 8.87
N PHE A 512 -8.71 -4.59 7.92
CA PHE A 512 -7.31 -4.90 8.21
C PHE A 512 -6.64 -3.93 9.21
N PRO A 513 -6.75 -2.59 9.08
CA PRO A 513 -6.14 -1.68 10.04
C PRO A 513 -6.74 -1.83 11.44
N ALA A 514 -8.05 -2.05 11.56
CA ALA A 514 -8.70 -2.27 12.85
C ALA A 514 -8.19 -3.53 13.55
N ILE A 515 -8.12 -4.64 12.80
CA ILE A 515 -7.60 -5.91 13.31
C ILE A 515 -6.19 -5.71 13.84
N ARG A 516 -5.34 -5.03 13.07
CA ARG A 516 -3.93 -4.82 13.40
C ARG A 516 -3.72 -3.92 14.61
N ILE A 517 -4.42 -2.80 14.67
CA ILE A 517 -4.35 -1.88 15.82
C ILE A 517 -4.82 -2.59 17.09
N LEU A 518 -5.91 -3.35 17.01
CA LEU A 518 -6.40 -4.13 18.15
C LEU A 518 -5.46 -5.28 18.53
N GLU A 519 -4.90 -5.98 17.54
CA GLU A 519 -3.93 -7.07 17.75
C GLU A 519 -2.72 -6.53 18.54
N HIS A 520 -2.12 -5.42 18.11
CA HIS A 520 -1.00 -4.78 18.83
C HIS A 520 -1.39 -4.24 20.21
N GLY A 521 -2.62 -3.76 20.38
CA GLY A 521 -3.10 -3.21 21.65
C GLY A 521 -3.35 -4.29 22.72
N ILE A 522 -3.79 -5.49 22.32
CA ILE A 522 -4.18 -6.58 23.23
C ILE A 522 -3.08 -7.64 23.35
N ILE A 523 -2.43 -7.98 22.23
CA ILE A 523 -1.35 -8.96 22.14
C ILE A 523 -0.05 -8.16 22.00
N SER A 524 0.66 -7.98 23.12
CA SER A 524 1.88 -7.15 23.16
C SER A 524 2.89 -7.52 22.06
N SER A 525 3.40 -6.50 21.36
CA SER A 525 4.37 -6.61 20.25
C SER A 525 5.67 -7.34 20.60
N SER A 526 5.97 -7.59 21.87
CA SER A 526 7.19 -8.28 22.31
C SER A 526 7.18 -9.80 22.15
N VAL A 527 6.09 -10.41 21.66
CA VAL A 527 6.02 -11.86 21.44
C VAL A 527 5.90 -12.15 19.94
N SER A 528 7.04 -12.31 19.26
CA SER A 528 7.07 -12.74 17.85
C SER A 528 6.40 -14.11 17.73
N GLY A 529 5.38 -14.19 16.86
CA GLY A 529 4.64 -15.41 16.59
C GLY A 529 5.42 -16.41 15.72
N LYS A 530 6.64 -16.04 15.29
CA LYS A 530 7.51 -16.87 14.45
C LYS A 530 7.94 -18.17 15.15
N HIS A 531 8.08 -18.15 16.48
CA HIS A 531 8.61 -19.28 17.24
C HIS A 531 7.61 -20.00 18.17
N ASP A 532 6.45 -19.39 18.48
CA ASP A 532 5.43 -20.01 19.34
C ASP A 532 4.10 -20.26 18.59
N PRO A 533 3.73 -21.53 18.32
CA PRO A 533 2.46 -21.84 17.68
C PRO A 533 1.25 -21.36 18.51
N ARG A 534 1.35 -21.25 19.83
CA ARG A 534 0.25 -20.73 20.67
C ARG A 534 -0.05 -19.28 20.37
N VAL A 535 0.99 -18.46 20.20
CA VAL A 535 0.84 -17.03 19.86
C VAL A 535 0.30 -16.89 18.45
N LYS A 536 0.75 -17.72 17.51
CA LYS A 536 0.24 -17.75 16.13
C LYS A 536 -1.25 -18.08 16.07
N TRP A 537 -1.70 -19.08 16.84
CA TRP A 537 -3.12 -19.44 16.94
C TRP A 537 -3.94 -18.41 17.73
N ALA A 538 -3.37 -17.79 18.77
CA ALA A 538 -4.02 -16.71 19.51
C ALA A 538 -4.28 -15.50 18.61
N LYS A 539 -3.29 -15.10 17.79
CA LYS A 539 -3.45 -14.06 16.77
C LYS A 539 -4.55 -14.43 15.77
N ASN A 540 -4.56 -15.65 15.24
CA ASN A 540 -5.62 -16.10 14.31
C ASN A 540 -7.01 -16.08 14.96
N TRP A 541 -7.15 -16.59 16.19
CA TRP A 541 -8.41 -16.56 16.94
C TRP A 541 -8.88 -15.13 17.21
N PHE A 542 -7.95 -14.23 17.51
CA PHE A 542 -8.25 -12.82 17.68
C PHE A 542 -8.83 -12.20 16.40
N ARG A 543 -8.24 -12.49 15.22
CA ARG A 543 -8.78 -12.02 13.93
C ARG A 543 -10.18 -12.57 13.66
N VAL A 544 -10.39 -13.86 13.90
CA VAL A 544 -11.71 -14.50 13.78
C VAL A 544 -12.74 -13.82 14.69
N LEU A 545 -12.36 -13.52 15.94
CA LEU A 545 -13.21 -12.84 16.90
C LEU A 545 -13.60 -11.43 16.41
N VAL A 546 -12.65 -10.63 15.92
CA VAL A 546 -12.93 -9.28 15.40
C VAL A 546 -13.88 -9.32 14.21
N VAL A 547 -13.69 -10.26 13.27
CA VAL A 547 -14.60 -10.46 12.13
C VAL A 547 -16.00 -10.84 12.61
N PHE A 548 -16.10 -11.79 13.56
CA PHE A 548 -17.38 -12.21 14.10
C PHE A 548 -18.12 -11.09 14.84
N VAL A 549 -17.41 -10.29 15.64
CA VAL A 549 -17.95 -9.10 16.30
C VAL A 549 -18.44 -8.09 15.27
N THR A 550 -17.68 -7.85 14.21
CA THR A 550 -18.06 -6.92 13.14
C THR A 550 -19.34 -7.36 12.43
N VAL A 551 -19.45 -8.64 12.08
CA VAL A 551 -20.68 -9.19 11.47
C VAL A 551 -21.86 -9.18 12.45
N SER A 552 -21.62 -9.36 13.74
CA SER A 552 -22.66 -9.25 14.77
C SER A 552 -23.17 -7.81 14.92
N ILE A 553 -22.27 -6.81 14.87
CA ILE A 553 -22.63 -5.39 14.84
C ILE A 553 -23.45 -5.08 13.59
N ALA A 554 -23.04 -5.62 12.42
CA ALA A 554 -23.79 -5.48 11.18
C ALA A 554 -25.21 -6.06 11.30
N TRP A 555 -25.36 -7.21 11.95
CA TRP A 555 -26.67 -7.83 12.18
C TRP A 555 -27.58 -6.96 13.05
N VAL A 556 -27.04 -6.34 14.12
CA VAL A 556 -27.81 -5.41 14.98
C VAL A 556 -28.18 -4.12 14.22
N GLY A 557 -27.31 -3.65 13.33
CA GLY A 557 -27.53 -2.46 12.50
C GLY A 557 -28.33 -2.67 11.22
N ALA A 558 -28.76 -3.90 10.93
CA ALA A 558 -29.22 -4.29 9.60
C ALA A 558 -30.57 -3.67 9.18
N ASP A 559 -31.44 -3.39 10.16
CA ASP A 559 -32.81 -2.94 9.89
C ASP A 559 -32.85 -1.49 9.36
N ASP A 560 -31.91 -0.64 9.77
CA ASP A 560 -31.84 0.78 9.40
C ASP A 560 -30.41 1.20 9.03
N LEU A 561 -29.95 0.79 7.84
CA LEU A 561 -28.58 1.05 7.36
C LEU A 561 -28.22 2.54 7.31
N ASP A 562 -29.14 3.43 6.96
CA ASP A 562 -28.88 4.87 6.91
C ASP A 562 -28.74 5.51 8.30
N LYS A 563 -29.55 5.08 9.28
CA LYS A 563 -29.37 5.46 10.69
C LYS A 563 -28.03 4.95 11.22
N PHE A 564 -27.67 3.70 10.91
CA PHE A 564 -26.39 3.11 11.31
C PHE A 564 -25.19 3.88 10.73
N VAL A 565 -25.20 4.19 9.43
CA VAL A 565 -24.15 4.97 8.77
C VAL A 565 -24.04 6.38 9.37
N SER A 566 -25.17 7.02 9.62
CA SER A 566 -25.20 8.34 10.26
C SER A 566 -24.59 8.31 11.66
N LEU A 567 -24.86 7.26 12.45
CA LEU A 567 -24.29 7.08 13.79
C LEU A 567 -22.77 6.92 13.74
N ILE A 568 -22.26 6.12 12.81
CA ILE A 568 -20.80 5.95 12.64
C ILE A 568 -20.15 7.29 12.25
N GLY A 569 -20.74 8.00 11.29
CA GLY A 569 -20.21 9.30 10.85
C GLY A 569 -20.20 10.34 11.96
N SER A 570 -21.29 10.43 12.73
CA SER A 570 -21.41 11.38 13.83
C SER A 570 -20.53 11.05 15.04
N PHE A 571 -20.47 9.79 15.47
CA PHE A 571 -19.78 9.40 16.70
C PHE A 571 -18.32 9.01 16.49
N ALA A 572 -18.02 8.25 15.42
CA ALA A 572 -16.66 7.73 15.19
C ALA A 572 -15.81 8.65 14.31
N CYS A 573 -16.39 9.26 13.26
CA CYS A 573 -15.63 10.07 12.31
C CYS A 573 -15.43 11.52 12.77
N VAL A 574 -16.39 12.12 13.50
CA VAL A 574 -16.25 13.51 13.98
C VAL A 574 -15.01 13.73 14.83
N PRO A 575 -14.68 12.88 15.83
CA PRO A 575 -13.45 13.05 16.59
C PRO A 575 -12.20 13.03 15.71
N LEU A 576 -12.15 12.08 14.77
CA LEU A 576 -11.02 11.88 13.88
C LEU A 576 -10.78 13.07 12.94
N ILE A 577 -11.83 13.71 12.44
CA ILE A 577 -11.70 14.75 11.42
C ILE A 577 -11.71 16.14 12.06
N TYR A 578 -12.63 16.42 12.99
CA TYR A 578 -12.91 17.79 13.46
C TYR A 578 -12.43 18.09 14.88
N ILE A 579 -12.04 17.09 15.67
CA ILE A 579 -11.60 17.31 17.05
C ILE A 579 -10.08 17.13 17.17
N TYR A 580 -9.56 15.96 16.79
CA TYR A 580 -8.15 15.65 17.00
C TYR A 580 -7.21 16.54 16.16
N PRO A 581 -7.40 16.75 14.84
CA PRO A 581 -6.43 17.53 14.07
C PRO A 581 -6.27 18.98 14.56
N PRO A 582 -7.35 19.75 14.81
CA PRO A 582 -7.20 21.11 15.33
C PRO A 582 -6.64 21.14 16.76
N LEU A 583 -6.94 20.17 17.61
CA LEU A 583 -6.33 20.07 18.95
C LEU A 583 -4.80 19.87 18.86
N LEU A 584 -4.35 18.98 17.98
CA LEU A 584 -2.93 18.70 17.79
C LEU A 584 -2.21 19.93 17.25
N HIS A 585 -2.80 20.61 16.26
CA HIS A 585 -2.28 21.86 15.71
C HIS A 585 -2.22 22.96 16.79
N TYR A 586 -3.31 23.19 17.52
CA TYR A 586 -3.35 24.17 18.60
C TYR A 586 -2.25 23.94 19.64
N MET A 587 -2.04 22.70 20.07
CA MET A 587 -1.03 22.39 21.09
C MET A 587 0.41 22.61 20.60
N LEU A 588 0.71 22.27 19.34
CA LEU A 588 2.05 22.40 18.78
C LEU A 588 2.42 23.86 18.47
N PHE A 589 1.43 24.68 18.07
CA PHE A 589 1.67 26.07 17.67
C PHE A 589 1.32 27.11 18.74
N LYS A 590 0.71 26.72 19.85
CA LYS A 590 0.43 27.63 20.96
C LYS A 590 1.73 28.16 21.56
N GLY A 591 1.89 29.49 21.53
CA GLY A 591 3.02 30.18 22.16
C GLY A 591 4.32 30.19 21.36
N THR A 592 4.36 29.60 20.16
CA THR A 592 5.54 29.65 19.28
C THR A 592 5.61 30.92 18.42
N GLY A 593 4.51 31.68 18.31
CA GLY A 593 4.43 32.91 17.52
C GLY A 593 4.49 32.72 16.00
N ARG A 594 4.58 31.48 15.51
CA ARG A 594 4.59 31.16 14.07
C ARG A 594 3.22 31.27 13.41
N VAL A 595 2.15 31.11 14.20
CA VAL A 595 0.76 31.13 13.74
C VAL A 595 0.01 32.25 14.43
N SER A 596 -0.88 32.94 13.70
CA SER A 596 -1.71 34.02 14.24
C SER A 596 -2.65 33.52 15.33
N ASN A 597 -2.89 34.34 16.35
CA ASN A 597 -3.89 34.07 17.39
C ASN A 597 -5.30 33.85 16.80
N ALA A 598 -5.60 34.44 15.65
CA ALA A 598 -6.87 34.23 14.96
C ALA A 598 -7.02 32.80 14.40
N ALA A 599 -5.93 32.21 13.89
CA ALA A 599 -5.94 30.82 13.41
C ALA A 599 -6.07 29.84 14.57
N LEU A 600 -5.36 30.08 15.70
CA LEU A 600 -5.52 29.27 16.91
C LEU A 600 -6.94 29.38 17.50
N PHE A 601 -7.59 30.54 17.38
CA PHE A 601 -9.00 30.70 17.75
C PHE A 601 -9.93 29.93 16.82
N LEU A 602 -9.64 29.91 15.52
CA LEU A 602 -10.39 29.12 14.53
C LEU A 602 -10.28 27.62 14.83
N ASP A 603 -9.10 27.12 15.21
CA ASP A 603 -8.92 25.73 15.62
C ASP A 603 -9.87 25.37 16.76
N GLN A 604 -9.91 26.21 17.80
CA GLN A 604 -10.79 26.00 18.95
C GLN A 604 -12.27 26.06 18.57
N LEU A 605 -12.66 26.93 17.64
CA LEU A 605 -14.02 27.01 17.12
C LEU A 605 -14.41 25.70 16.42
N VAL A 606 -13.53 25.16 15.56
CA VAL A 606 -13.77 23.89 14.87
C VAL A 606 -13.89 22.73 15.85
N VAL A 607 -13.07 22.70 16.91
CA VAL A 607 -13.18 21.70 17.99
C VAL A 607 -14.55 21.76 18.66
N TRP A 608 -14.99 22.96 19.07
CA TRP A 608 -16.30 23.13 19.71
C TRP A 608 -17.45 22.75 18.77
N PHE A 609 -17.35 23.13 17.50
CA PHE A 609 -18.30 22.72 16.47
C PHE A 609 -18.36 21.20 16.33
N GLY A 610 -17.21 20.52 16.30
CA GLY A 610 -17.12 19.06 16.27
C GLY A 610 -17.74 18.40 17.50
N VAL A 611 -17.41 18.87 18.71
CA VAL A 611 -17.95 18.32 19.97
C VAL A 611 -19.47 18.49 20.04
N ILE A 612 -19.99 19.70 19.79
CA ILE A 612 -21.42 19.98 19.82
C ILE A 612 -22.13 19.17 18.73
N GLY A 613 -21.57 19.17 17.51
CA GLY A 613 -22.09 18.42 16.38
C GLY A 613 -22.18 16.92 16.66
N MET A 614 -21.12 16.33 17.22
CA MET A 614 -21.07 14.90 17.61
C MET A 614 -22.20 14.55 18.58
N PHE A 615 -22.31 15.26 19.71
CA PHE A 615 -23.33 14.96 20.72
C PHE A 615 -24.74 15.19 20.18
N TYR A 616 -24.96 16.29 19.45
CA TYR A 616 -26.26 16.60 18.88
C TYR A 616 -26.71 15.56 17.86
N THR A 617 -25.89 15.30 16.84
CA THR A 617 -26.24 14.38 15.75
C THR A 617 -26.36 12.94 16.24
N SER A 618 -25.42 12.45 17.06
CA SER A 618 -25.50 11.10 17.62
C SER A 618 -26.77 10.91 18.46
N SER A 619 -27.12 11.90 19.29
CA SER A 619 -28.34 11.83 20.10
C SER A 619 -29.61 11.82 19.25
N GLN A 620 -29.64 12.58 18.16
CA GLN A 620 -30.78 12.60 17.23
C GLN A 620 -30.91 11.28 16.48
N THR A 621 -29.81 10.73 15.98
CA THR A 621 -29.80 9.43 15.30
C THR A 621 -30.27 8.31 16.23
N VAL A 622 -29.80 8.28 17.49
CA VAL A 622 -30.28 7.29 18.47
C VAL A 622 -31.78 7.47 18.77
N LYS A 623 -32.27 8.70 18.90
CA LYS A 623 -33.71 8.95 19.10
C LYS A 623 -34.56 8.45 17.92
N GLN A 624 -34.10 8.68 16.69
CA GLN A 624 -34.78 8.21 15.48
C GLN A 624 -34.69 6.69 15.29
N TRP A 625 -33.72 6.04 15.93
CA TRP A 625 -33.60 4.59 15.93
C TRP A 625 -34.53 3.94 16.96
N LEU A 626 -34.79 4.61 18.08
CA LEU A 626 -35.70 4.12 19.13
C LEU A 626 -37.19 4.37 18.83
N GLN A 627 -37.49 5.22 17.86
CA GLN A 627 -38.84 5.49 17.34
C GLN A 627 -39.16 4.55 16.18
#